data_AF-D5GBH8-F1
#
_entry.id   AF-D5GBH8-F1
#
_cell.length_a   1.000
_cell.length_b   1.000
_cell.length_c   1.000
_cell.angle_alpha   90.00
_cell.angle_beta   90.00
_cell.angle_gamma   90.00
#
_symmetry.space_group_name_H-M   'P 1'
#
loop_
_entity.id
_entity.type
_entity.pdbx_description
1 polymer ?
#
loop_
_entity_poly.entity_id
_entity_poly.type
_entity_poly.pdbx_seq_one_letter_code
_entity_poly.pdbx_strand_id
1 'polypeptide(L)'
;MATVSPNVKASILQLANCYLLLSMCSTAVLRSTTEESVAKRFLFALLLGDAGHVYLTYTAVGADYFFTPSQWNLLTHGNITFTIFLFLSRSIYLLGWGGSAGSQKPIKTKKSN
;
A
#
# COMPACT_ATOMS: atom_id res chain seq x y z
N MET A 1 2.63 -22.77 26.41
CA MET A 1 2.92 -21.43 25.85
C MET A 1 3.92 -21.64 24.73
N ALA A 2 3.50 -21.57 23.46
CA ALA A 2 4.40 -21.89 22.34
C ALA A 2 5.50 -20.82 22.25
N THR A 3 6.74 -21.22 22.49
CA THR A 3 7.92 -20.36 22.41
C THR A 3 8.19 -20.03 20.95
N VAL A 4 7.78 -18.84 20.51
CA VAL A 4 8.08 -18.33 19.17
C VAL A 4 9.60 -18.26 19.00
N SER A 5 10.12 -18.90 17.95
CA SER A 5 11.54 -18.90 17.62
C SER A 5 12.10 -17.47 17.57
N PRO A 6 13.31 -17.20 18.11
CA PRO A 6 13.94 -15.88 18.06
C PRO A 6 13.95 -15.25 16.67
N ASN A 7 14.13 -16.08 15.63
CA ASN A 7 14.15 -15.65 14.23
C ASN A 7 12.79 -15.11 13.80
N VAL A 8 11.70 -15.78 14.18
CA VAL A 8 10.32 -15.33 13.87
C VAL A 8 10.01 -14.02 14.58
N LYS A 9 10.44 -13.87 15.84
CA LYS A 9 10.29 -12.59 16.58
C LYS A 9 11.06 -11.46 15.90
N ALA A 10 12.30 -11.72 15.45
CA ALA A 10 13.10 -10.74 14.74
C ALA A 10 12.45 -10.31 13.41
N SER A 11 11.95 -11.26 12.62
CA SER A 11 11.25 -10.96 11.37
C SER A 11 9.99 -10.12 11.58
N ILE A 12 9.20 -10.39 12.62
CA ILE A 12 8.01 -9.58 12.95
C ILE A 12 8.41 -8.15 13.30
N LEU A 13 9.45 -7.95 14.10
CA LEU A 13 9.92 -6.62 14.49
C LEU A 13 10.53 -5.85 13.32
N GLN A 14 11.29 -6.52 12.45
CA GLN A 14 11.85 -5.93 11.24
C GLN A 14 10.74 -5.49 10.29
N LEU A 15 9.72 -6.32 10.11
CA LEU A 15 8.54 -6.01 9.31
C LEU A 15 7.77 -4.81 9.88
N ALA A 16 7.55 -4.78 11.20
CA ALA A 16 6.91 -3.64 11.87
C ALA A 16 7.69 -2.34 11.66
N ASN A 17 9.03 -2.39 11.73
CA ASN A 17 9.88 -1.23 11.44
C ASN A 17 9.75 -0.75 9.99
N CYS A 18 9.70 -1.66 9.01
CA CYS A 18 9.47 -1.30 7.61
C CYS A 18 8.11 -0.61 7.39
N TYR A 19 7.04 -1.07 8.06
CA TYR A 19 5.74 -0.39 7.99
C TYR A 19 5.76 1.01 8.59
N LEU A 20 6.48 1.20 9.69
CA LEU A 20 6.66 2.52 10.31
C LEU A 20 7.43 3.45 9.38
N LEU A 21 8.54 3.00 8.79
CA LEU A 21 9.29 3.78 7.80
C LEU A 21 8.42 4.16 6.60
N LEU A 22 7.58 3.23 6.12
CA LEU A 22 6.67 3.49 5.01
C LEU A 22 5.64 4.58 5.34
N SER A 23 5.13 4.60 6.57
CA SER A 23 4.18 5.64 7.02
C SER A 23 4.86 7.00 7.17
N MET A 24 6.09 7.03 7.70
CA MET A 24 6.91 8.24 7.77
C MET A 24 7.22 8.79 6.37
N CYS A 25 7.68 7.94 5.44
CA CYS A 25 7.94 8.35 4.05
C CYS A 25 6.68 8.87 3.36
N SER A 26 5.54 8.19 3.52
CA SER A 26 4.27 8.65 2.94
C SER A 26 3.87 10.02 3.48
N THR A 27 3.98 10.23 4.80
CA THR A 27 3.68 11.51 5.43
C THR A 27 4.66 12.61 5.01
N ALA A 28 5.96 12.28 4.91
CA ALA A 28 6.99 13.21 4.47
C ALA A 28 6.76 13.66 3.03
N VAL A 29 6.45 12.74 2.10
CA VAL A 29 6.14 13.10 0.71
C VAL A 29 4.89 13.97 0.62
N LEU A 30 3.82 13.62 1.35
CA LEU A 30 2.59 14.41 1.39
C LEU A 30 2.79 15.82 1.97
N ARG A 31 3.72 15.98 2.92
CA ARG A 31 4.04 17.28 3.55
C ARG A 31 5.07 18.09 2.76
N SER A 32 5.98 17.44 2.04
CA SER A 32 7.13 18.10 1.39
C SER A 32 6.86 18.52 -0.04
N THR A 33 5.87 17.93 -0.73
CA THR A 33 5.61 18.26 -2.14
C THR A 33 4.41 19.19 -2.26
N THR A 34 4.60 20.35 -2.90
CA THR A 34 3.51 21.24 -3.32
C THR A 34 2.85 20.76 -4.60
N GLU A 35 3.55 19.93 -5.37
CA GLU A 35 3.09 19.37 -6.64
C GLU A 35 2.39 18.03 -6.41
N GLU A 36 1.05 18.07 -6.40
CA GLU A 36 0.21 16.90 -6.21
C GLU A 36 0.49 15.79 -7.25
N SER A 37 1.01 16.16 -8.42
CA SER A 37 1.41 15.22 -9.48
C SER A 37 2.54 14.27 -9.04
N VAL A 38 3.50 14.75 -8.25
CA VAL A 38 4.63 13.96 -7.75
C VAL A 38 4.17 13.04 -6.62
N ALA A 39 3.36 13.55 -5.69
CA ALA A 39 2.73 12.74 -4.65
C ALA A 39 1.90 11.60 -5.24
N LYS A 40 1.07 11.88 -6.26
CA LYS A 40 0.25 10.87 -6.93
C LYS A 40 1.07 9.78 -7.59
N ARG A 41 2.15 10.13 -8.31
CA ARG A 41 3.05 9.15 -8.94
C ARG A 41 3.76 8.28 -7.91
N PHE A 42 4.22 8.88 -6.81
CA PHE A 42 4.83 8.15 -5.70
C PHE A 42 3.84 7.18 -5.04
N LEU A 43 2.62 7.63 -4.76
CA LEU A 43 1.56 6.78 -4.19
C LEU A 43 1.11 5.69 -5.15
N PHE A 44 1.12 5.94 -6.46
CA PHE A 44 0.81 4.93 -7.46
C PHE A 44 1.88 3.83 -7.52
N ALA A 45 3.17 4.18 -7.45
CA ALA A 45 4.24 3.20 -7.35
C ALA A 45 4.12 2.34 -6.07
N LEU A 46 3.74 2.97 -4.95
CA LEU A 46 3.45 2.26 -3.71
C LEU A 46 2.24 1.33 -3.82
N LEU A 47 1.17 1.77 -4.48
CA LEU A 47 -0.02 0.97 -4.74
C LEU A 47 0.31 -0.29 -5.55
N LEU A 48 1.17 -0.15 -6.57
CA LEU A 48 1.64 -1.28 -7.37
C LEU A 48 2.45 -2.27 -6.51
N GLY A 49 3.25 -1.75 -5.58
CA GLY A 49 3.97 -2.54 -4.59
C GLY A 49 3.04 -3.32 -3.65
N ASP A 50 1.98 -2.69 -3.15
CA ASP A 50 0.98 -3.37 -2.31
C ASP A 50 0.26 -4.48 -3.08
N ALA A 51 -0.15 -4.22 -4.33
CA ALA A 51 -0.81 -5.21 -5.18
C ALA A 51 0.12 -6.41 -5.45
N GLY A 52 1.40 -6.15 -5.73
CA GLY A 52 2.41 -7.19 -5.87
C GLY A 52 2.58 -8.00 -4.59
N HIS A 53 2.59 -7.36 -3.41
CA HIS A 53 2.70 -8.05 -2.13
C HIS A 53 1.50 -8.96 -1.84
N VAL A 54 0.28 -8.48 -2.09
CA VAL A 54 -0.96 -9.27 -1.92
C VAL A 54 -0.98 -10.44 -2.91
N TYR A 55 -0.60 -10.22 -4.17
CA TYR A 55 -0.54 -11.27 -5.18
C TYR A 55 0.50 -12.35 -4.83
N LEU A 56 1.72 -11.95 -4.47
CA LEU A 56 2.76 -12.88 -4.07
C LEU A 56 2.38 -13.66 -2.81
N THR A 57 1.75 -12.99 -1.84
CA THR A 57 1.22 -13.65 -0.64
C THR A 57 0.14 -14.67 -1.03
N TYR A 58 -0.82 -14.29 -1.88
CA TYR A 58 -1.84 -15.20 -2.39
C TYR A 58 -1.23 -16.43 -3.07
N THR A 59 -0.20 -16.24 -3.92
CA THR A 59 0.49 -17.36 -4.57
C THR A 59 1.28 -18.23 -3.58
N ALA A 60 1.80 -17.65 -2.49
CA ALA A 60 2.62 -18.36 -1.52
C ALA A 60 1.80 -19.19 -0.53
N VAL A 61 0.65 -18.68 -0.06
CA VAL A 61 -0.19 -19.38 0.93
C VAL A 61 -1.32 -20.21 0.30
N GLY A 62 -1.66 -19.95 -0.97
CA GLY A 62 -2.72 -20.65 -1.68
C GLY A 62 -4.12 -20.10 -1.39
N ALA A 63 -5.05 -20.35 -2.32
CA ALA A 63 -6.39 -19.77 -2.28
C ALA A 63 -7.19 -20.19 -1.03
N ASP A 64 -7.13 -21.47 -0.64
CA ASP A 64 -7.92 -21.99 0.49
C ASP A 64 -7.53 -21.34 1.82
N TYR A 65 -6.23 -21.11 2.05
CA TYR A 65 -5.75 -20.43 3.26
C TYR A 65 -5.97 -18.91 3.17
N PHE A 66 -5.82 -18.33 1.97
CA PHE A 66 -6.06 -16.90 1.76
C PHE A 66 -7.52 -16.50 2.01
N PHE A 67 -8.50 -17.31 1.58
CA PHE A 67 -9.92 -17.01 1.83
C PHE A 67 -10.41 -17.43 3.22
N THR A 68 -9.54 -18.02 4.05
CA THR A 68 -9.89 -18.46 5.42
C THR A 68 -9.16 -17.61 6.47
N PRO A 69 -9.63 -16.37 6.75
CA PRO A 69 -8.96 -15.46 7.68
C PRO A 69 -8.93 -15.96 9.13
N SER A 70 -9.79 -16.92 9.49
CA SER A 70 -9.80 -17.56 10.81
C SER A 70 -8.58 -18.46 11.07
N GLN A 71 -7.87 -18.88 10.01
CA GLN A 71 -6.66 -19.72 10.11
C GLN A 71 -5.37 -18.90 10.04
N TRP A 72 -5.47 -17.58 9.84
CA TRP A 72 -4.29 -16.73 9.66
C TRP A 72 -3.47 -16.61 10.94
N ASN A 73 -2.18 -16.89 10.82
CA ASN A 73 -1.22 -16.56 11.86
C ASN A 73 -1.05 -15.03 11.99
N LEU A 74 -0.58 -14.57 13.15
CA LEU A 74 -0.38 -13.14 13.44
C LEU A 74 0.47 -12.43 12.36
N LEU A 75 1.48 -13.12 11.82
CA LEU A 75 2.32 -12.62 10.74
C LEU A 75 1.55 -12.45 9.42
N THR A 76 0.72 -13.43 9.05
CA THR A 76 -0.12 -13.36 7.84
C THR A 76 -1.19 -12.29 7.99
N HIS A 77 -1.80 -12.20 9.17
CA HIS A 77 -2.76 -11.16 9.50
C HIS A 77 -2.11 -9.77 9.39
N GLY A 78 -0.88 -9.62 9.87
CA GLY A 78 -0.07 -8.41 9.69
C GLY A 78 0.16 -8.10 8.20
N ASN A 79 0.74 -9.03 7.46
CA ASN A 79 1.08 -8.81 6.05
C ASN A 79 -0.13 -8.46 5.18
N ILE A 80 -1.20 -9.25 5.24
CA ILE A 80 -2.37 -9.09 4.38
C ILE A 80 -3.21 -7.89 4.84
N THR A 81 -3.51 -7.77 6.13
CA THR A 81 -4.39 -6.69 6.62
C THR A 81 -3.74 -5.32 6.48
N PHE A 82 -2.44 -5.18 6.79
CA PHE A 82 -1.75 -3.90 6.60
C PHE A 82 -1.63 -3.53 5.12
N THR A 83 -1.31 -4.47 4.23
CA THR A 83 -1.21 -4.14 2.79
C THR A 83 -2.55 -3.77 2.18
N ILE A 84 -3.64 -4.45 2.55
CA ILE A 84 -4.99 -4.06 2.11
C ILE A 84 -5.37 -2.69 2.67
N PHE A 85 -5.11 -2.42 3.94
CA PHE A 85 -5.39 -1.11 4.55
C PHE A 85 -4.62 0.01 3.84
N LEU A 86 -3.32 -0.20 3.59
CA LEU A 86 -2.48 0.76 2.88
C LEU A 86 -2.94 0.96 1.44
N PHE A 87 -3.25 -0.14 0.73
CA PHE A 87 -3.79 -0.10 -0.62
C PHE A 87 -5.08 0.72 -0.67
N LEU A 88 -6.04 0.47 0.23
CA LEU A 88 -7.28 1.24 0.32
C LEU A 88 -7.03 2.71 0.61
N SER A 89 -6.16 3.03 1.58
CA SER A 89 -5.82 4.43 1.91
C SER A 89 -5.26 5.18 0.69
N ARG A 90 -4.44 4.50 -0.13
CA ARG A 90 -3.84 5.03 -1.35
C ARG A 90 -4.85 5.11 -2.49
N SER A 91 -5.72 4.11 -2.65
CA SER A 91 -6.81 4.14 -3.63
C SER A 91 -7.78 5.27 -3.33
N ILE A 92 -8.17 5.50 -2.08
CA ILE A 92 -9.06 6.61 -1.68
C ILE A 92 -8.40 7.97 -1.99
N TYR A 93 -7.10 8.10 -1.72
CA TYR A 93 -6.35 9.31 -2.02
C TYR A 93 -6.24 9.56 -3.54
N LEU A 94 -5.94 8.52 -4.32
CA LEU A 94 -5.80 8.60 -5.79
C LEU A 94 -7.15 8.78 -6.51
N LEU A 95 -8.23 8.18 -6.00
CA LEU A 95 -9.60 8.33 -6.50
C LEU A 95 -10.20 9.71 -6.16
N GLY A 96 -9.49 10.53 -5.39
CA GLY A 96 -9.84 11.94 -5.21
C GLY A 96 -10.97 12.20 -4.23
N TRP A 97 -11.37 11.23 -3.37
CA TRP A 97 -12.29 11.52 -2.26
C TRP A 97 -11.66 12.52 -1.25
N GLY A 98 -10.34 12.72 -1.30
CA GLY A 98 -9.62 13.80 -0.60
C GLY A 98 -9.00 14.88 -1.50
N GLY A 99 -9.29 14.91 -2.81
CA GLY A 99 -8.59 15.80 -3.73
C GLY A 99 -8.91 15.49 -5.19
N SER A 100 -10.08 15.91 -5.66
CA SER A 100 -10.38 15.95 -7.09
C SER A 100 -9.53 17.02 -7.77
N ALA A 101 -8.35 16.66 -8.24
CA ALA A 101 -7.61 17.48 -9.19
C ALA A 101 -6.90 16.57 -10.20
N GLY A 102 -7.46 16.48 -11.40
CA GLY A 102 -6.76 15.84 -12.51
C GLY A 102 -7.52 14.72 -13.21
N SER A 103 -8.83 14.88 -13.41
CA SER A 103 -9.32 14.68 -14.79
C SER A 103 -8.60 15.71 -15.67
N GLN A 104 -7.36 15.40 -16.07
CA GLN A 104 -6.70 16.06 -17.18
C GLN A 104 -7.53 15.72 -18.41
N LYS A 105 -8.60 16.49 -18.66
CA LYS A 105 -9.15 16.60 -20.00
C LYS A 105 -7.99 17.13 -20.85
N PRO A 106 -7.53 16.39 -21.87
CA PRO A 106 -6.49 16.90 -22.75
C PRO A 106 -6.97 18.23 -23.31
N ILE A 107 -6.14 19.27 -23.18
CA ILE A 107 -6.36 20.59 -23.77
C ILE A 107 -6.62 20.35 -25.26
N LYS A 108 -7.87 20.57 -25.69
CA LYS A 108 -8.19 20.63 -27.12
C LYS A 108 -7.53 21.88 -27.67
N THR A 109 -6.39 21.71 -28.33
CA THR A 109 -5.78 22.76 -29.16
C THR A 109 -6.78 23.16 -30.24
N LYS A 110 -7.49 24.27 -30.04
CA LYS A 110 -8.37 24.88 -31.03
C LYS A 110 -7.47 25.58 -32.05
N LYS A 111 -7.18 24.90 -33.16
CA LYS A 111 -6.50 25.46 -34.33
C LYS A 111 -7.43 26.51 -34.94
N SER A 112 -7.06 27.79 -34.88
CA SER A 112 -7.76 28.85 -35.61
C SER A 112 -7.42 28.72 -37.10
N ASN A 113 -8.45 28.68 -37.94
CA ASN A 113 -8.42 29.13 -39.33
C ASN A 113 -9.50 30.18 -39.47
#